data_AF-A0A4Q2Y1G5-F1
#
_entry.id   AF-A0A4Q2Y1G5-F1
#
_cell.length_a   1.000
_cell.length_b   1.000
_cell.length_c   1.000
_cell.angle_alpha   90.00
_cell.angle_beta   90.00
_cell.angle_gamma   90.00
#
_symmetry.space_group_name_H-M   'P 1'
#
loop_
_entity.id
_entity.type
_entity.pdbx_description
1 polymer ?
#
loop_
_entity_poly.entity_id
_entity_poly.type
_entity_poly.pdbx_seq_one_letter_code
_entity_poly.pdbx_strand_id
1 'polypeptide(L)' 'VSVSTQTWIAQAAPVHREAAAALWVAVFNASIALGAFAGGRIHDHSGSETVFWIAAGIATLAMLLATFRNPVVAKHELTT' A
#
# COMPACT_ATOMS: atom_id res chain seq x y z
N VAL A 1 -4.16 0.99 7.72
CA VAL A 1 -5.00 0.01 6.98
C VAL A 1 -6.35 0.65 6.74
N SER A 2 -6.75 0.86 5.49
CA SER A 2 -8.03 1.51 5.18
C SER A 2 -9.12 0.45 4.98
N VAL A 3 -10.32 0.74 5.49
CA VAL A 3 -11.53 -0.06 5.23
C VAL A 3 -11.77 -0.15 3.71
N SER A 4 -11.54 0.93 2.98
CA SER A 4 -11.71 0.95 1.51
C SER A 4 -10.84 -0.10 0.82
N THR A 5 -9.57 -0.23 1.21
CA THR A 5 -8.66 -1.23 0.62
C THR A 5 -9.08 -2.66 0.98
N GLN A 6 -9.52 -2.88 2.22
CA GLN A 6 -10.04 -4.20 2.63
C GLN A 6 -11.30 -4.57 1.84
N THR A 7 -12.22 -3.61 1.64
CA THR A 7 -13.41 -3.81 0.81
C THR A 7 -13.05 -4.15 -0.63
N TRP A 8 -12.08 -3.46 -1.22
CA TRP A 8 -11.63 -3.72 -2.60
C TRP A 8 -11.05 -5.13 -2.74
N ILE A 9 -10.26 -5.60 -1.77
CA ILE A 9 -9.70 -6.95 -1.78
C ILE A 9 -10.79 -8.01 -1.63
N ALA A 10 -11.76 -7.77 -0.74
CA ALA A 10 -12.90 -8.66 -0.55
C ALA A 10 -13.81 -8.73 -1.81
N GLN A 11 -13.86 -7.66 -2.60
CA GLN A 11 -14.57 -7.61 -3.88
C GLN A 11 -13.77 -8.17 -5.06
N ALA A 12 -12.43 -8.12 -5.02
CA ALA A 12 -11.58 -8.64 -6.08
C ALA A 12 -11.62 -10.18 -6.18
N ALA A 13 -11.87 -10.86 -5.07
CA ALA A 13 -11.98 -12.32 -5.01
C ALA A 13 -13.14 -12.78 -4.09
N PRO A 14 -14.40 -12.56 -4.48
CA PRO A 14 -15.56 -12.77 -3.60
C PRO A 14 -15.83 -14.25 -3.28
N VAL A 15 -15.34 -15.18 -4.11
CA VAL A 15 -15.42 -16.63 -3.88
C VAL A 15 -14.31 -17.12 -2.93
N HIS A 16 -13.17 -16.42 -2.87
CA HIS A 16 -11.97 -16.82 -2.12
C HIS A 16 -11.57 -15.76 -1.07
N ARG A 17 -12.55 -15.26 -0.31
CA ARG A 17 -12.35 -14.14 0.62
C ARG A 17 -11.31 -14.43 1.71
N GLU A 18 -11.31 -15.64 2.28
CA GLU A 18 -10.35 -16.03 3.32
C GLU A 18 -8.91 -16.04 2.79
N ALA A 19 -8.69 -16.61 1.59
CA ALA A 19 -7.38 -16.62 0.96
C ALA A 19 -6.91 -15.21 0.59
N ALA A 20 -7.80 -14.36 0.07
CA ALA A 20 -7.50 -12.97 -0.26
C ALA A 20 -7.14 -12.15 0.99
N ALA A 21 -7.86 -12.36 2.10
CA ALA A 21 -7.57 -11.71 3.38
C ALA A 21 -6.23 -12.20 3.96
N ALA A 22 -5.96 -13.51 3.94
CA ALA A 22 -4.70 -14.08 4.40
C ALA A 22 -3.51 -13.56 3.59
N LEU A 23 -3.64 -13.49 2.26
CA LEU A 23 -2.62 -12.93 1.38
C LEU A 23 -2.39 -11.44 1.67
N TRP A 24 -3.46 -10.67 1.88
CA TRP A 24 -3.34 -9.25 2.25
C TRP A 24 -2.55 -9.06 3.55
N VAL A 25 -2.87 -9.84 4.57
CA VAL A 25 -2.14 -9.81 5.85
C VAL A 25 -0.69 -10.22 5.67
N ALA A 26 -0.42 -11.26 4.87
CA ALA A 26 0.94 -11.71 4.58
C ALA A 26 1.77 -10.62 3.88
N VAL A 27 1.22 -9.99 2.83
CA VAL A 27 1.88 -8.90 2.09
C VAL A 27 2.11 -7.68 2.98
N PHE A 28 1.14 -7.35 3.84
CA PHE A 28 1.27 -6.22 4.77
C PHE A 28 2.41 -6.44 5.76
N ASN A 29 2.46 -7.61 6.41
CA ASN A 29 3.52 -7.95 7.35
C ASN A 29 4.89 -8.07 6.65
N ALA A 30 4.94 -8.66 5.46
CA ALA A 30 6.18 -8.73 4.67
C ALA A 30 6.70 -7.32 4.33
N SER A 31 5.81 -6.39 4.00
CA SER A 31 6.18 -4.99 3.72
C SER A 31 6.73 -4.29 4.96
N ILE A 32 6.15 -4.51 6.14
CA ILE A 32 6.67 -3.98 7.41
C ILE A 32 8.05 -4.56 7.71
N ALA A 33 8.21 -5.89 7.61
CA ALA A 33 9.46 -6.56 7.88
C ALA A 33 10.58 -6.08 6.94
N LEU A 34 10.26 -5.95 5.64
CA LEU A 34 11.19 -5.43 4.65
C LEU A 34 11.56 -3.96 4.94
N GLY A 35 10.57 -3.13 5.30
CA GLY A 35 10.81 -1.73 5.67
C GLY A 35 11.69 -1.59 6.91
N ALA A 36 11.45 -2.40 7.94
CA ALA A 36 12.28 -2.44 9.14
C ALA A 36 13.71 -2.92 8.84
N PHE A 37 13.85 -3.96 8.02
CA PHE A 37 15.16 -4.46 7.60
C PHE A 37 15.94 -3.42 6.79
N ALA A 38 15.35 -2.90 5.71
CA ALA A 38 15.99 -1.90 4.86
C ALA A 38 16.27 -0.59 5.63
N GLY A 39 15.30 -0.13 6.42
CA GLY A 39 15.43 1.05 7.27
C GLY A 39 16.52 0.90 8.32
N GLY A 40 16.63 -0.26 8.97
CA GLY A 40 17.72 -0.57 9.89
C GLY A 40 19.08 -0.53 9.20
N ARG A 41 19.20 -1.14 8.01
CA ARG A 41 20.46 -1.08 7.24
C ARG A 41 20.85 0.34 6.85
N ILE A 42 19.90 1.17 6.43
CA ILE A 42 20.14 2.59 6.11
C ILE A 42 20.54 3.36 7.36
N HIS A 43 19.84 3.13 8.47
CA HIS A 43 20.12 3.74 9.76
C HIS A 43 21.55 3.46 10.22
N ASP A 44 22.00 2.21 10.12
CA ASP A 44 23.33 1.79 10.54
C ASP A 44 24.45 2.50 9.77
N HIS A 45 24.23 2.84 8.50
CA HIS A 45 25.24 3.46 7.62
C HIS A 45 25.16 4.98 7.54
N SER A 46 23.96 5.55 7.71
CA SER A 46 23.70 6.96 7.35
C SER A 46 22.86 7.70 8.40
N GLY A 47 22.61 7.09 9.56
CA GLY A 47 21.88 7.69 10.66
C GLY A 47 20.36 7.79 10.42
N SER A 48 19.64 8.19 11.46
CA SER A 48 18.18 8.20 11.49
C SER A 48 17.55 9.23 10.55
N GLU A 49 18.20 10.38 10.36
CA GLU A 49 17.71 11.46 9.49
C GLU A 49 17.50 10.97 8.05
N THR A 50 18.47 10.24 7.51
CA THR A 50 18.42 9.67 6.15
C THR A 50 17.23 8.72 5.97
N VAL A 51 16.90 7.93 7.00
CA VAL A 51 15.73 7.03 6.98
C VAL A 51 14.43 7.83 6.86
N PHE A 52 14.30 8.93 7.60
CA PHE A 52 13.10 9.78 7.55
C PHE A 52 12.94 10.47 6.19
N TRP A 53 14.03 10.98 5.60
CA TRP A 53 13.96 11.59 4.26
C TRP A 53 13.58 10.58 3.18
N ILE A 54 14.12 9.35 3.23
CA ILE A 54 13.74 8.29 2.30
C ILE A 54 12.27 7.91 2.49
N ALA A 55 11.82 7.74 3.74
CA ALA A 55 10.42 7.45 4.04
C ALA A 55 9.48 8.56 3.55
N ALA A 56 9.86 9.83 3.73
CA ALA A 56 9.13 10.98 3.21
C ALA A 56 9.05 10.94 1.67
N GLY A 57 10.17 10.68 0.99
CA GLY A 57 10.19 10.54 -0.47
C GLY A 57 9.27 9.42 -0.99
N ILE A 58 9.28 8.26 -0.34
CA ILE A 58 8.37 7.14 -0.68
C ILE A 58 6.91 7.54 -0.45
N ALA A 59 6.60 8.20 0.67
CA ALA A 59 5.25 8.65 0.99
C ALA A 59 4.74 9.71 0.00
N THR A 60 5.60 10.67 -0.38
CA THR A 60 5.28 11.67 -1.40
C THR A 60 5.02 11.01 -2.75
N LEU A 61 5.87 10.06 -3.18
CA LEU A 61 5.64 9.34 -4.44
C LEU A 61 4.32 8.57 -4.42
N ALA A 62 4.02 7.86 -3.32
CA ALA A 62 2.76 7.15 -3.15
C ALA A 62 1.56 8.09 -3.20
N MET A 63 1.65 9.26 -2.58
CA MET A 63 0.62 10.31 -2.64
C MET A 63 0.42 10.78 -4.07
N LEU A 64 1.49 11.12 -4.80
CA LEU A 64 1.41 11.56 -6.19
C LEU A 64 0.76 10.47 -7.07
N LEU A 65 1.16 9.21 -6.93
CA LEU A 65 0.56 8.09 -7.67
C LEU A 65 -0.93 7.90 -7.37
N ALA A 66 -1.34 8.10 -6.10
CA ALA A 66 -2.74 8.03 -5.70
C ALA A 66 -3.56 9.20 -6.27
N THR A 67 -2.99 10.41 -6.31
CA THR A 67 -3.65 11.60 -6.85
C THR A 67 -3.71 11.62 -8.38
N PHE A 68 -2.67 11.13 -9.07
CA PHE A 68 -2.61 11.13 -10.53
C PHE A 68 -3.24 9.90 -11.19
N ARG A 69 -3.60 8.84 -10.43
CA ARG A 69 -4.48 7.78 -10.94
C ARG A 69 -5.90 8.34 -11.07
N ASN A 70 -6.33 8.61 -12.30
CA ASN A 70 -7.76 8.80 -12.60
C ASN A 70 -8.55 7.61 -12.04
N PRO A 71 -9.62 7.81 -11.24
CA PRO A 71 -10.51 6.74 -10.88
C PRO A 71 -11.22 6.26 -12.15
N VAL A 72 -10.81 5.11 -12.69
CA VAL A 72 -11.43 4.49 -13.88
C VAL A 72 -12.87 4.01 -13.61
N VAL A 73 -13.41 4.22 -12.40
CA VAL A 73 -14.75 3.74 -12.00
C VAL A 73 -15.66 4.92 -11.66
N ALA A 74 -16.05 5.70 -12.68
CA ALA A 74 -17.13 6.69 -12.57
C ALA A 74 -17.78 7.01 -13.94
N LYS A 75 -17.81 6.05 -14.87
CA LYS A 75 -18.44 6.25 -16.20
C LYS A 75 -19.53 5.26 -16.59
N HIS A 76 -19.87 4.27 -15.75
CA HIS A 76 -20.88 3.25 -16.08
C HIS A 76 -22.24 3.40 -15.38
N GLU A 77 -22.50 4.49 -14.64
CA GLU A 77 -23.80 4.72 -13.97
C GLU A 77 -24.65 5.84 -14.59
N LEU A 78 -24.22 6.43 -15.72
CA LEU A 78 -24.95 7.53 -16.38
C LEU A 78 -25.63 7.13 -17.72
N THR A 79 -25.73 5.83 -18.03
CA THR A 79 -26.29 5.37 -19.33
C THR A 79 -27.19 4.13 -19.26
N THR A 80 -27.87 3.86 -18.14
CA THR A 80 -28.98 2.88 -18.09
C THR A 80 -30.11 3.39 -17.23
#